data_AF-A0A0Q8P982-F1
#
_entry.id   AF-A0A0Q8P982-F1
#
_cell.length_a   1.000
_cell.length_b   1.000
_cell.length_c   1.000
_cell.angle_alpha   90.00
_cell.angle_beta   90.00
_cell.angle_gamma   90.00
#
_symmetry.space_group_name_H-M   'P 1'
#
loop_
_entity.id
_entity.type
_entity.pdbx_description
1 polymer ?
#
loop_
_entity_poly.entity_id
_entity_poly.type
_entity_poly.pdbx_seq_one_letter_code
_entity_poly.pdbx_strand_id
1 'polypeptide(L)'
;MTGREVDPVRELMERHRTSCEQAVDALEIAAALEDAGLGPAEAARCRHADVFSLAEELYARVPRRPPTAPVPVPPVRWQQRSWQALRSAVRHGLPAAALAGGVAVLPPVARGPLAVLCGGWLAWAAARPDGASAPDGTVLHRAGYGAGVALLVVLPVTTGGPAGAVLGVAVATAVGAVEWTTGWLRQVGWGHLGAARTMADFRARMWPALPVASALHLLATAGLGLTGLLLLTAVGPRPGGGLLYEAVHRATGPQWAGQAALALLLLPATVLLRCGRATPAVAGLLAAGTAGLLLTAAARYRPETAQLLACGSAAALLLPYAWLVLGRPGAHRR
;
A
#
# COMPACT_ATOMS: atom_id res chain seq x y z
N MET A 1 -42.26 29.34 29.15
CA MET A 1 -41.09 28.44 29.28
C MET A 1 -40.51 28.22 27.90
N THR A 2 -39.64 29.13 27.46
CA THR A 2 -38.96 29.03 26.15
C THR A 2 -37.89 27.95 26.25
N GLY A 3 -38.00 26.91 25.44
CA GLY A 3 -36.99 25.86 25.34
C GLY A 3 -35.66 26.51 25.02
N ARG A 4 -34.67 26.30 25.89
CA ARG A 4 -33.28 26.71 25.65
C ARG A 4 -32.81 25.88 24.46
N GLU A 5 -32.83 26.47 23.26
CA GLU A 5 -32.19 25.89 22.08
C GLU A 5 -30.74 25.61 22.48
N VAL A 6 -30.40 24.34 22.66
CA VAL A 6 -29.04 23.92 22.97
C VAL A 6 -28.20 24.34 21.76
N ASP A 7 -27.16 25.14 21.99
CA ASP A 7 -26.23 25.54 20.93
C ASP A 7 -25.62 24.25 20.34
N PRO A 8 -25.96 23.89 19.09
CA PRO A 8 -25.53 22.63 18.48
C PRO A 8 -24.00 22.56 18.40
N VAL A 9 -23.32 23.70 18.27
CA VAL A 9 -21.84 23.75 18.28
C VAL A 9 -21.32 23.37 19.65
N ARG A 10 -21.97 23.83 20.73
CA ARG A 10 -21.54 23.54 22.10
C ARG A 10 -21.70 22.06 22.47
N GLU A 11 -22.79 21.43 22.05
CA GLU A 11 -22.98 19.98 22.20
C GLU A 11 -21.90 19.19 21.45
N LEU A 12 -21.56 19.63 20.23
CA LEU A 12 -20.51 19.03 19.42
C LEU A 12 -19.12 19.23 20.05
N MET A 13 -18.84 20.41 20.62
CA MET A 13 -17.63 20.71 21.37
C MET A 13 -17.47 19.77 22.57
N GLU A 14 -18.55 19.50 23.30
CA GLU A 14 -18.51 18.62 24.47
C GLU A 14 -18.26 17.16 24.04
N ARG A 15 -18.93 16.69 22.99
CA ARG A 15 -18.78 15.32 22.47
C ARG A 15 -17.41 15.05 21.86
N HIS A 16 -16.80 16.04 21.19
CA HIS A 16 -15.49 15.93 20.54
C HIS A 16 -14.40 16.74 21.25
N ARG A 17 -14.59 17.01 22.55
CA ARG A 17 -13.72 17.88 23.34
C ARG A 17 -12.27 17.42 23.32
N THR A 18 -12.04 16.12 23.54
CA THR A 18 -10.69 15.54 23.57
C THR A 18 -9.97 15.72 22.24
N SER A 19 -10.65 15.46 21.12
CA SER A 19 -10.09 15.66 19.78
C SER A 19 -9.81 17.13 19.49
N CYS A 20 -10.70 18.04 19.93
CA CYS A 20 -10.47 19.47 19.79
C CYS A 20 -9.26 19.91 20.64
N GLU A 21 -9.24 19.65 21.94
CA GLU A 21 -8.14 20.08 22.83
C GLU A 21 -6.76 19.61 22.33
N GLN A 22 -6.68 18.43 21.71
CA GLN A 22 -5.44 17.85 21.19
C GLN A 22 -5.03 18.36 19.79
N ALA A 23 -5.95 18.96 19.03
CA ALA A 23 -5.72 19.33 17.64
C ALA A 23 -4.75 20.51 17.48
N VAL A 24 -3.82 20.37 16.52
CA VAL A 24 -2.79 21.37 16.18
C VAL A 24 -3.33 22.42 15.18
N ASP A 25 -4.33 22.06 14.36
CA ASP A 25 -5.04 23.01 13.50
C ASP A 25 -6.52 22.62 13.27
N ALA A 26 -7.27 23.49 12.61
CA ALA A 26 -8.67 23.28 12.27
C ALA A 26 -8.90 22.08 11.34
N LEU A 27 -7.92 21.71 10.50
CA LEU A 27 -8.07 20.60 9.56
C LEU A 27 -8.09 19.24 10.28
N GLU A 28 -7.40 19.12 11.42
CA GLU A 28 -7.46 17.95 12.30
C GLU A 28 -8.83 17.77 12.95
N ILE A 29 -9.44 18.87 13.39
CA ILE A 29 -10.81 18.83 13.91
C ILE A 29 -11.76 18.42 12.79
N ALA A 30 -11.64 19.02 11.59
CA ALA A 30 -12.47 18.66 10.44
C ALA A 30 -12.38 17.16 10.09
N ALA A 31 -11.16 16.61 10.06
CA ALA A 31 -10.96 15.18 9.80
C ALA A 31 -11.56 14.29 10.89
N ALA A 32 -11.44 14.66 12.17
CA ALA A 32 -12.03 13.93 13.28
C ALA A 32 -13.57 13.95 13.24
N LEU A 33 -14.16 15.07 12.81
CA LEU A 33 -15.61 15.17 12.62
C LEU A 33 -16.08 14.30 11.44
N GLU A 34 -15.38 14.30 10.31
CA GLU A 34 -15.70 13.42 9.17
C GLU A 34 -15.57 11.93 9.52
N ASP A 35 -14.55 11.54 10.30
CA ASP A 35 -14.40 10.16 10.77
C ASP A 35 -15.52 9.76 11.75
N ALA A 36 -16.09 10.73 12.46
CA ALA A 36 -17.30 10.54 13.27
C ALA A 36 -18.60 10.53 12.44
N GLY A 37 -18.51 10.69 11.11
CA GLY A 37 -19.64 10.65 10.19
C GLY A 37 -20.34 12.00 9.98
N LEU A 38 -19.75 13.11 10.41
CA LEU A 38 -20.34 14.45 10.22
C LEU A 38 -20.03 14.96 8.81
N GLY A 39 -21.07 15.36 8.08
CA GLY A 39 -20.96 15.89 6.72
C GLY A 39 -21.47 17.33 6.59
N PRO A 40 -21.63 17.83 5.34
CA PRO A 40 -22.11 19.19 5.07
C PRO A 40 -23.50 19.48 5.64
N ALA A 41 -24.38 18.46 5.70
CA ALA A 41 -25.72 18.61 6.28
C ALA A 41 -25.66 18.85 7.79
N GLU A 42 -24.77 18.15 8.51
CA GLU A 42 -24.55 18.32 9.94
C GLU A 42 -23.85 19.66 10.25
N ALA A 43 -22.91 20.08 9.38
CA ALA A 43 -22.32 21.42 9.47
C ALA A 43 -23.37 22.52 9.28
N ALA A 44 -24.28 22.36 8.32
CA ALA A 44 -25.37 23.30 8.09
C ALA A 44 -26.34 23.38 9.29
N ARG A 45 -26.60 22.27 10.01
CA ARG A 45 -27.35 22.28 11.28
C ARG A 45 -26.65 23.10 12.36
N CYS A 46 -25.31 23.12 12.34
CA CYS A 46 -24.49 23.99 13.18
C CYS A 46 -24.36 25.42 12.62
N ARG A 47 -25.10 25.79 11.56
CA ARG A 47 -25.05 27.09 10.86
C ARG A 47 -23.69 27.42 10.22
N HIS A 48 -22.96 26.39 9.78
CA HIS A 48 -21.68 26.53 9.08
C HIS A 48 -21.80 26.01 7.64
N ALA A 49 -21.06 26.64 6.71
CA ALA A 49 -21.13 26.30 5.29
C ALA A 49 -20.59 24.90 4.98
N ASP A 50 -19.56 24.47 5.71
CA ASP A 50 -18.95 23.15 5.60
C ASP A 50 -18.33 22.70 6.93
N VAL A 51 -17.93 21.42 6.98
CA VAL A 51 -17.28 20.81 8.14
C VAL A 51 -15.97 21.52 8.50
N PHE A 52 -15.30 22.12 7.52
CA PHE A 52 -14.07 22.88 7.74
C PHE A 52 -14.35 24.19 8.49
N SER A 53 -15.33 24.96 8.07
CA SER A 53 -15.75 26.20 8.73
C SER A 53 -16.19 25.91 10.17
N LEU A 54 -16.95 24.83 10.36
CA LEU A 54 -17.31 24.35 11.71
C LEU A 54 -16.06 24.02 12.53
N ALA A 55 -15.09 23.34 11.92
CA ALA A 55 -13.83 23.01 12.57
C ALA A 55 -12.97 24.23 12.90
N GLU A 56 -12.95 25.27 12.06
CA GLU A 56 -12.29 26.55 12.37
C GLU A 56 -12.94 27.23 13.58
N GLU A 57 -14.27 27.23 13.66
CA GLU A 57 -14.99 27.76 14.83
C GLU A 57 -14.66 26.95 16.10
N LEU A 58 -14.68 25.62 16.02
CA LEU A 58 -14.29 24.75 17.14
C LEU A 58 -12.82 24.96 17.52
N TYR A 59 -11.94 25.17 16.54
CA TYR A 59 -10.52 25.47 16.74
C TYR A 59 -10.33 26.80 17.48
N ALA A 60 -11.09 27.83 17.12
CA ALA A 60 -11.05 29.14 17.77
C ALA A 60 -11.64 29.11 19.21
N ARG A 61 -12.64 28.26 19.48
CA ARG A 61 -13.38 28.26 20.76
C ARG A 61 -12.82 27.34 21.85
N VAL A 62 -12.25 26.18 21.53
CA VAL A 62 -11.71 25.26 22.56
C VAL A 62 -10.25 25.64 22.91
N PRO A 63 -9.87 25.79 24.19
CA PRO A 63 -8.48 26.01 24.58
C PRO A 63 -7.60 24.82 24.15
N ARG A 64 -6.52 25.10 23.40
CA ARG A 64 -5.63 24.04 22.90
C ARG A 64 -4.69 23.54 24.00
N ARG A 65 -4.60 22.22 24.13
CA ARG A 65 -3.61 21.49 24.92
C ARG A 65 -3.06 20.36 24.04
N PRO A 66 -2.37 20.70 22.94
CA PRO A 66 -1.79 19.67 22.10
C PRO A 66 -0.84 18.83 22.98
N PRO A 67 -0.88 17.49 22.89
CA PRO A 67 0.16 16.67 23.49
C PRO A 67 1.51 17.21 22.99
N THR A 68 2.51 17.24 23.88
CA THR A 68 3.84 17.82 23.68
C THR A 68 4.23 17.81 22.20
N ALA A 69 4.39 19.00 21.61
CA ALA A 69 4.49 19.20 20.16
C ALA A 69 5.32 18.07 19.53
N PRO A 70 4.78 17.33 18.53
CA PRO A 70 5.55 16.28 17.88
C PRO A 70 6.85 16.90 17.38
N VAL A 71 7.97 16.32 17.81
CA VAL A 71 9.31 16.75 17.40
C VAL A 71 9.29 16.91 15.88
N PRO A 72 9.73 18.05 15.31
CA PRO A 72 9.80 18.23 13.87
C PRO A 72 10.51 17.03 13.27
N VAL A 73 9.80 16.19 12.52
CA VAL A 73 10.41 15.03 11.87
C VAL A 73 11.38 15.63 10.85
N PRO A 74 12.71 15.44 11.02
CA PRO A 74 13.67 16.03 10.10
C PRO A 74 13.34 15.53 8.69
N PRO A 75 13.48 16.39 7.65
CA PRO A 75 13.18 15.99 6.29
C PRO A 75 14.01 14.74 5.97
N VAL A 76 13.33 13.62 5.70
CA VAL A 76 14.00 12.37 5.38
C VAL A 76 14.78 12.58 4.09
N ARG A 77 16.11 12.56 4.20
CA ARG A 77 17.00 12.76 3.05
C ARG A 77 16.66 11.74 1.98
N TRP A 78 16.65 12.16 0.72
CA TRP A 78 16.45 11.28 -0.44
C TRP A 78 17.24 9.98 -0.33
N GLN A 79 18.52 10.10 0.03
CA GLN A 79 19.43 8.97 0.20
C GLN A 79 18.96 7.94 1.25
N GLN A 80 18.37 8.39 2.36
CA GLN A 80 17.86 7.50 3.39
C GLN A 80 16.64 6.70 2.91
N ARG A 81 15.74 7.34 2.14
CA ARG A 81 14.60 6.65 1.52
C ARG A 81 15.05 5.63 0.47
N SER A 82 15.99 6.00 -0.39
CA SER A 82 16.54 5.09 -1.38
C SER A 82 17.24 3.90 -0.73
N TRP A 83 17.93 4.11 0.40
CA TRP A 83 18.54 3.02 1.17
C TRP A 83 17.51 2.09 1.82
N GLN A 84 16.43 2.64 2.39
CA GLN A 84 15.32 1.85 2.93
C GLN A 84 14.62 1.03 1.83
N ALA A 85 14.39 1.64 0.66
CA ALA A 85 13.85 0.99 -0.51
C ALA A 85 14.74 -0.17 -0.98
N LEU A 86 16.05 0.06 -1.07
CA LEU A 86 17.03 -0.98 -1.43
C LEU A 86 17.04 -2.12 -0.41
N ARG A 87 17.04 -1.81 0.89
CA ARG A 87 16.96 -2.83 1.95
C ARG A 87 15.68 -3.65 1.86
N SER A 88 14.55 -3.02 1.55
CA SER A 88 13.28 -3.71 1.35
C SER A 88 13.31 -4.59 0.09
N ALA A 89 13.84 -4.08 -1.02
CA ALA A 89 14.03 -4.83 -2.26
C ALA A 89 14.90 -6.09 -2.04
N VAL A 90 16.02 -5.97 -1.31
CA VAL A 90 16.89 -7.10 -0.97
C VAL A 90 16.16 -8.08 -0.05
N ARG A 91 15.46 -7.59 0.98
CA ARG A 91 14.77 -8.43 1.97
C ARG A 91 13.68 -9.30 1.35
N HIS A 92 12.97 -8.79 0.34
CA HIS A 92 11.88 -9.49 -0.34
C HIS A 92 12.33 -10.21 -1.61
N GLY A 93 13.28 -9.63 -2.35
CA GLY A 93 13.82 -10.21 -3.58
C GLY A 93 14.69 -11.45 -3.35
N LEU A 94 15.54 -11.47 -2.30
CA LEU A 94 16.41 -12.62 -2.00
C LEU A 94 15.66 -13.95 -1.77
N PRO A 95 14.66 -14.05 -0.88
CA PRO A 95 13.93 -15.30 -0.69
C PRO A 95 13.16 -15.73 -1.94
N ALA A 96 12.65 -14.79 -2.73
CA ALA A 96 12.00 -15.08 -4.01
C ALA A 96 13.01 -15.63 -5.03
N ALA A 97 14.21 -15.04 -5.12
CA ALA A 97 15.28 -15.50 -6.00
C ALA A 97 15.81 -16.87 -5.59
N ALA A 98 15.96 -17.11 -4.28
CA ALA A 98 16.33 -18.41 -3.73
C ALA A 98 15.27 -19.47 -4.06
N LEU A 99 13.98 -19.12 -3.95
CA LEU A 99 12.88 -20.00 -4.35
C LEU A 99 12.92 -20.30 -5.85
N ALA A 100 13.10 -19.29 -6.70
CA ALA A 100 13.21 -19.45 -8.15
C ALA A 100 14.38 -20.38 -8.55
N GLY A 101 15.57 -20.14 -7.99
CA GLY A 101 16.74 -20.99 -8.22
C GLY A 101 16.54 -22.41 -7.70
N GLY A 102 15.94 -22.56 -6.52
CA GLY A 102 15.62 -23.86 -5.95
C GLY A 102 14.58 -24.64 -6.77
N VAL A 103 13.54 -23.98 -7.29
CA VAL A 103 12.56 -24.63 -8.20
C VAL A 103 13.23 -25.15 -9.47
N ALA A 104 14.24 -24.44 -9.99
CA ALA A 104 14.96 -24.83 -11.19
C ALA A 104 15.90 -26.04 -10.99
N VAL A 105 16.47 -26.21 -9.79
CA VAL A 105 17.52 -27.23 -9.53
C VAL A 105 17.03 -28.40 -8.66
N LEU A 106 16.10 -28.16 -7.74
CA LEU A 106 15.67 -29.14 -6.75
C LEU A 106 14.55 -30.06 -7.28
N PRO A 107 14.49 -31.31 -6.79
CA PRO A 107 13.41 -32.23 -7.11
C PRO A 107 12.06 -31.70 -6.57
N PRO A 108 10.92 -32.09 -7.18
CA PRO A 108 9.59 -31.59 -6.81
C PRO A 108 9.26 -31.69 -5.31
N VAL A 109 9.69 -32.77 -4.65
CA VAL A 109 9.48 -33.00 -3.21
C VAL A 109 10.11 -31.93 -2.31
N ALA A 110 11.22 -31.32 -2.74
CA ALA A 110 11.93 -30.30 -1.98
C ALA A 110 11.39 -28.88 -2.22
N ARG A 111 10.56 -28.67 -3.26
CA ARG A 111 10.03 -27.34 -3.63
C ARG A 111 9.00 -26.83 -2.63
N GLY A 112 8.15 -27.71 -2.09
CA GLY A 112 7.14 -27.36 -1.09
C GLY A 112 7.76 -26.80 0.19
N PRO A 113 8.69 -27.52 0.85
CA PRO A 113 9.40 -27.01 2.01
C PRO A 113 10.14 -25.69 1.74
N LEU A 114 10.79 -25.55 0.58
CA LEU A 114 11.46 -24.30 0.21
C LEU A 114 10.47 -23.14 0.05
N ALA A 115 9.30 -23.38 -0.57
CA ALA A 115 8.25 -22.38 -0.70
C ALA A 115 7.72 -21.93 0.67
N VAL A 116 7.55 -22.86 1.62
CA VAL A 116 7.14 -22.55 3.00
C VAL A 116 8.22 -21.74 3.72
N LEU A 117 9.50 -22.10 3.58
CA LEU A 117 10.61 -21.37 4.20
C LEU A 117 10.74 -19.94 3.64
N CYS A 118 10.76 -19.80 2.31
CA CYS A 118 10.82 -18.48 1.67
C CYS A 118 9.56 -17.64 1.97
N GLY A 119 8.38 -18.25 1.99
CA GLY A 119 7.13 -17.59 2.34
C GLY A 119 7.08 -17.15 3.81
N GLY A 120 7.54 -18.02 4.73
CA GLY A 120 7.67 -17.70 6.15
C GLY A 120 8.69 -16.58 6.39
N TRP A 121 9.80 -16.56 5.65
CA TRP A 121 10.76 -15.45 5.68
C TRP A 121 10.11 -14.14 5.24
N LEU A 122 9.34 -14.13 4.15
CA LEU A 122 8.62 -12.93 3.67
C LEU A 122 7.60 -12.43 4.70
N ALA A 123 6.83 -13.34 5.31
CA ALA A 123 5.88 -13.02 6.37
C ALA A 123 6.58 -12.38 7.59
N TRP A 124 7.68 -12.98 8.04
CA TRP A 124 8.46 -12.51 9.17
C TRP A 124 9.22 -11.20 8.88
N ALA A 125 9.75 -11.07 7.67
CA ALA A 125 10.43 -9.88 7.18
C ALA A 125 9.53 -8.64 7.22
N ALA A 126 8.24 -8.80 6.91
CA ALA A 126 7.23 -7.75 7.00
C ALA A 126 6.76 -7.50 8.44
N ALA A 127 6.69 -8.55 9.27
CA ALA A 127 6.31 -8.45 10.69
C ALA A 127 7.30 -7.63 11.54
N ARG A 128 8.54 -7.48 11.08
CA ARG A 128 9.59 -6.76 11.80
C ARG A 128 9.24 -5.27 12.00
N PRO A 129 9.30 -4.76 13.24
CA PRO A 129 9.15 -3.34 13.47
C PRO A 129 10.36 -2.56 12.98
N ASP A 130 10.13 -1.59 12.09
CA ASP A 130 11.11 -0.55 11.75
C ASP A 130 11.16 0.49 12.89
N GLY A 131 11.70 0.12 14.06
CA GLY A 131 11.91 1.04 15.20
C GLY A 131 11.09 0.74 16.47
N ALA A 132 11.44 1.45 17.56
CA ALA A 132 10.94 1.21 18.91
C ALA A 132 9.44 1.50 19.06
N SER A 133 8.73 0.56 19.69
CA SER A 133 7.35 0.68 20.18
C SER A 133 6.29 0.92 19.11
N ALA A 134 6.07 -0.08 18.25
CA ALA A 134 4.80 -0.17 17.53
C ALA A 134 3.72 -0.69 18.50
N PRO A 135 2.52 -0.07 18.57
CA PRO A 135 1.48 -0.45 19.51
C PRO A 135 1.07 -1.93 19.32
N ASP A 136 0.72 -2.57 20.44
CA ASP A 136 0.30 -3.97 20.52
C ASP A 136 -0.88 -4.21 19.56
N GLY A 137 -0.66 -5.02 18.53
CA GLY A 137 -1.63 -5.28 17.44
C GLY A 137 -1.11 -4.94 16.04
N THR A 138 -0.07 -4.12 15.91
CA THR A 138 0.58 -3.84 14.62
C THR A 138 1.37 -5.03 14.05
N VAL A 139 1.92 -5.89 14.93
CA VAL A 139 2.71 -7.07 14.53
C VAL A 139 1.86 -8.08 13.79
N LEU A 140 0.65 -8.40 14.29
CA LEU A 140 -0.24 -9.36 13.66
C LEU A 140 -0.66 -8.91 12.26
N HIS A 141 -1.02 -7.63 12.11
CA HIS A 141 -1.38 -7.07 10.82
C HIS A 141 -0.20 -7.07 9.83
N ARG A 142 1.01 -6.78 10.30
CA ARG A 142 2.22 -6.83 9.46
C ARG A 142 2.60 -8.25 9.07
N ALA A 143 2.43 -9.21 9.98
CA ALA A 143 2.60 -10.63 9.68
C ALA A 143 1.57 -11.09 8.64
N GLY A 144 0.30 -10.69 8.79
CA GLY A 144 -0.75 -10.97 7.82
C GLY A 144 -0.49 -10.33 6.45
N TYR A 145 0.02 -9.10 6.42
CA TYR A 145 0.45 -8.42 5.19
C TYR A 145 1.57 -9.22 4.51
N GLY A 146 2.63 -9.57 5.25
CA GLY A 146 3.74 -10.35 4.73
C GLY A 146 3.33 -11.74 4.25
N ALA A 147 2.40 -12.40 4.94
CA ALA A 147 1.82 -13.68 4.51
C ALA A 147 1.03 -13.53 3.21
N GLY A 148 0.25 -12.45 3.07
CA GLY A 148 -0.46 -12.13 1.83
C GLY A 148 0.49 -11.88 0.66
N VAL A 149 1.54 -11.07 0.86
CA VAL A 149 2.59 -10.85 -0.16
C VAL A 149 3.28 -12.16 -0.53
N ALA A 150 3.62 -12.99 0.47
CA ALA A 150 4.25 -14.29 0.24
C ALA A 150 3.38 -15.20 -0.63
N LEU A 151 2.07 -15.28 -0.35
CA LEU A 151 1.12 -16.08 -1.09
C LEU A 151 1.05 -15.67 -2.56
N LEU A 152 1.07 -14.37 -2.81
CA LEU A 152 1.01 -13.78 -4.15
C LEU A 152 2.30 -14.00 -4.95
N VAL A 153 3.47 -14.00 -4.29
CA VAL A 153 4.78 -14.19 -4.95
C VAL A 153 5.11 -15.66 -5.17
N VAL A 154 4.76 -16.54 -4.23
CA VAL A 154 5.10 -17.97 -4.31
C VAL A 154 4.42 -18.65 -5.50
N LEU A 155 3.17 -18.28 -5.82
CA LEU A 155 2.42 -18.86 -6.92
C LEU A 155 3.15 -18.73 -8.28
N PRO A 156 3.42 -17.52 -8.82
CA PRO A 156 4.11 -17.38 -10.10
C PRO A 156 5.51 -18.01 -10.11
N VAL A 157 6.21 -18.01 -8.97
CA VAL A 157 7.55 -18.61 -8.86
C VAL A 157 7.55 -20.12 -8.95
N THR A 158 6.54 -20.77 -8.38
CA THR A 158 6.48 -22.23 -8.33
C THR A 158 5.77 -22.85 -9.52
N THR A 159 4.80 -22.14 -10.13
CA THR A 159 3.95 -22.70 -11.20
C THR A 159 4.15 -22.04 -12.56
N GLY A 160 4.76 -20.86 -12.64
CA GLY A 160 4.86 -20.07 -13.88
C GLY A 160 6.05 -20.40 -14.79
N GLY A 161 6.80 -21.47 -14.50
CA GLY A 161 8.03 -21.81 -15.22
C GLY A 161 9.13 -20.74 -15.07
N PRO A 162 10.17 -20.78 -15.91
CA PRO A 162 11.31 -19.85 -15.80
C PRO A 162 10.91 -18.37 -15.93
N ALA A 163 10.02 -18.06 -16.87
CA ALA A 163 9.54 -16.69 -17.06
C ALA A 163 8.69 -16.22 -15.88
N GLY A 164 7.74 -17.03 -15.41
CA GLY A 164 6.93 -16.70 -14.23
C GLY A 164 7.75 -16.56 -12.95
N ALA A 165 8.81 -17.36 -12.78
CA ALA A 165 9.76 -17.21 -11.68
C ALA A 165 10.51 -15.88 -11.72
N VAL A 166 11.02 -15.50 -12.89
CA VAL A 166 11.67 -14.20 -13.07
C VAL A 166 10.71 -13.04 -12.76
N LEU A 167 9.48 -13.09 -13.27
CA LEU A 167 8.47 -12.04 -13.04
C LEU A 167 8.03 -11.99 -11.56
N GLY A 168 7.91 -13.15 -10.90
CA GLY A 168 7.63 -13.23 -9.46
C GLY A 168 8.76 -12.64 -8.61
N VAL A 169 10.02 -12.89 -8.98
CA VAL A 169 11.20 -12.27 -8.34
C VAL A 169 11.23 -10.77 -8.57
N ALA A 170 10.89 -10.31 -9.78
CA ALA A 170 10.82 -8.89 -10.10
C ALA A 170 9.79 -8.16 -9.22
N VAL A 171 8.61 -8.73 -9.04
CA VAL A 171 7.57 -8.21 -8.14
C VAL A 171 8.03 -8.19 -6.68
N ALA A 172 8.63 -9.29 -6.20
CA ALA A 172 9.14 -9.34 -4.84
C ALA A 172 10.21 -8.26 -4.58
N THR A 173 11.07 -8.02 -5.55
CA THR A 173 12.08 -6.95 -5.52
C THR A 173 11.41 -5.56 -5.58
N ALA A 174 10.32 -5.43 -6.35
CA ALA A 174 9.57 -4.19 -6.49
C ALA A 174 8.84 -3.74 -5.21
N VAL A 175 8.77 -4.57 -4.17
CA VAL A 175 8.32 -4.13 -2.82
C VAL A 175 9.18 -2.97 -2.32
N GLY A 176 10.47 -2.92 -2.66
CA GLY A 176 11.30 -1.75 -2.38
C GLY A 176 10.85 -0.48 -3.10
N ALA A 177 10.39 -0.60 -4.36
CA ALA A 177 9.80 0.51 -5.09
C ALA A 177 8.47 0.96 -4.47
N VAL A 178 7.66 0.04 -3.92
CA VAL A 178 6.43 0.39 -3.18
C VAL A 178 6.74 1.17 -1.90
N GLU A 179 7.74 0.76 -1.14
CA GLU A 179 8.18 1.50 0.06
C GLU A 179 8.66 2.91 -0.31
N TRP A 180 9.39 3.04 -1.42
CA TRP A 180 9.82 4.34 -1.92
C TRP A 180 8.63 5.21 -2.36
N THR A 181 7.68 4.67 -3.14
CA THR A 181 6.52 5.43 -3.63
C THR A 181 5.58 5.83 -2.51
N THR A 182 5.35 4.96 -1.52
CA THR A 182 4.54 5.30 -0.34
C THR A 182 5.21 6.37 0.53
N GLY A 183 6.53 6.33 0.68
CA GLY A 183 7.30 7.40 1.32
C GLY A 183 7.24 8.73 0.55
N TRP A 184 7.26 8.68 -0.78
CA TRP A 184 7.05 9.85 -1.64
C TRP A 184 5.63 10.42 -1.50
N LEU A 185 4.59 9.57 -1.54
CA LEU A 185 3.19 9.98 -1.33
C LEU A 185 3.00 10.67 0.02
N ARG A 186 3.60 10.13 1.08
CA ARG A 186 3.59 10.75 2.41
C ARG A 186 4.24 12.14 2.37
N GLN A 187 5.43 12.26 1.77
CA GLN A 187 6.11 13.55 1.63
C GLN A 187 5.28 14.59 0.86
N VAL A 188 4.66 14.18 -0.25
CA VAL A 188 3.76 15.03 -1.04
C VAL A 188 2.55 15.46 -0.20
N GLY A 189 1.96 14.54 0.55
CA GLY A 189 0.89 14.82 1.51
C GLY A 189 1.31 15.88 2.53
N TRP A 190 2.46 15.71 3.19
CA TRP A 190 3.01 16.72 4.12
C TRP A 190 3.23 18.08 3.47
N GLY A 191 3.80 18.11 2.25
CA GLY A 191 4.00 19.36 1.52
C GLY A 191 2.69 20.09 1.22
N HIS A 192 1.63 19.36 0.89
CA HIS A 192 0.31 19.93 0.62
C HIS A 192 -0.46 20.29 1.89
N LEU A 193 -0.26 19.58 3.01
CA LEU A 193 -0.87 19.93 4.30
C LEU A 193 -0.51 21.34 4.74
N GLY A 194 0.73 21.79 4.51
CA GLY A 194 1.16 23.15 4.87
C GLY A 194 0.71 24.25 3.90
N ALA A 195 0.25 23.88 2.70
CA ALA A 195 -0.11 24.84 1.64
C ALA A 195 -1.63 24.93 1.38
N ALA A 196 -2.37 23.86 1.67
CA ALA A 196 -3.80 23.78 1.42
C ALA A 196 -4.59 24.59 2.46
N ARG A 197 -5.56 25.38 2.00
CA ARG A 197 -6.43 26.19 2.87
C ARG A 197 -7.72 25.47 3.28
N THR A 198 -8.13 24.45 2.52
CA THR A 198 -9.36 23.68 2.77
C THR A 198 -9.15 22.19 2.49
N MET A 199 -10.07 21.36 3.00
CA MET A 199 -10.12 19.93 2.71
C MET A 199 -10.23 19.63 1.20
N ALA A 200 -11.03 20.44 0.48
CA ALA A 200 -11.22 20.30 -0.95
C ALA A 200 -9.95 20.64 -1.75
N ASP A 201 -9.23 21.70 -1.36
CA ASP A 201 -7.96 22.09 -1.97
C ASP A 201 -6.88 21.01 -1.74
N PHE A 202 -6.80 20.46 -0.52
CA PHE A 202 -5.91 19.34 -0.22
C PHE A 202 -6.22 18.12 -1.10
N ARG A 203 -7.50 17.72 -1.20
CA ARG A 203 -7.94 16.60 -2.03
C ARG A 203 -7.65 16.81 -3.51
N ALA A 204 -7.88 18.03 -4.02
CA ALA A 204 -7.59 18.36 -5.42
C ALA A 204 -6.10 18.21 -5.74
N ARG A 205 -5.22 18.61 -4.81
CA ARG A 205 -3.75 18.45 -4.95
C ARG A 205 -3.29 17.00 -4.84
N MET A 206 -3.93 16.22 -3.97
CA MET A 206 -3.63 14.79 -3.81
C MET A 206 -4.20 13.90 -4.91
N TRP A 207 -5.21 14.37 -5.65
CA TRP A 207 -5.90 13.60 -6.68
C TRP A 207 -4.95 12.98 -7.74
N PRO A 208 -4.00 13.70 -8.35
CA PRO A 208 -3.07 13.11 -9.33
C PRO A 208 -2.01 12.19 -8.69
N ALA A 209 -1.81 12.22 -7.37
CA ALA A 209 -0.66 11.58 -6.74
C ALA A 209 -0.73 10.05 -6.82
N LEU A 210 -1.90 9.44 -6.58
CA LEU A 210 -2.04 7.98 -6.60
C LEU A 210 -1.88 7.38 -8.01
N PRO A 211 -2.48 7.94 -9.09
CA PRO A 211 -2.21 7.52 -10.46
C PRO A 211 -0.73 7.58 -10.83
N VAL A 212 -0.05 8.70 -10.48
CA VAL A 212 1.37 8.87 -10.76
C VAL A 212 2.20 7.83 -10.02
N ALA A 213 1.93 7.61 -8.73
CA ALA A 213 2.61 6.57 -7.95
C ALA A 213 2.37 5.17 -8.53
N SER A 214 1.14 4.88 -8.97
CA SER A 214 0.77 3.61 -9.60
C SER A 214 1.51 3.40 -10.91
N ALA A 215 1.55 4.41 -11.78
CA ALA A 215 2.28 4.37 -13.04
C ALA A 215 3.78 4.17 -12.82
N LEU A 216 4.39 4.92 -11.90
CA LEU A 216 5.81 4.76 -11.57
C LEU A 216 6.12 3.37 -11.01
N HIS A 217 5.26 2.84 -10.13
CA HIS A 217 5.44 1.51 -9.58
C HIS A 217 5.30 0.41 -10.64
N LEU A 218 4.31 0.53 -11.54
CA LEU A 218 4.12 -0.40 -12.66
C LEU A 218 5.31 -0.36 -13.62
N LEU A 219 5.82 0.83 -13.97
CA LEU A 219 7.00 0.99 -14.83
C LEU A 219 8.25 0.39 -14.19
N ALA A 220 8.48 0.64 -12.90
CA ALA A 220 9.61 0.06 -12.17
C ALA A 220 9.53 -1.48 -12.16
N THR A 221 8.35 -2.04 -11.90
CA THR A 221 8.15 -3.50 -11.85
C THR A 221 8.26 -4.14 -13.23
N ALA A 222 7.71 -3.50 -14.26
CA ALA A 222 7.86 -3.94 -15.65
C ALA A 222 9.33 -3.91 -16.10
N GLY A 223 10.06 -2.85 -15.74
CA GLY A 223 11.50 -2.72 -15.99
C GLY A 223 12.29 -3.85 -15.33
N LEU A 224 12.05 -4.13 -14.04
CA LEU A 224 12.70 -5.25 -13.33
C LEU A 224 12.38 -6.60 -13.97
N GLY A 225 11.12 -6.83 -14.35
CA GLY A 225 10.70 -8.05 -15.04
C GLY A 225 11.41 -8.22 -16.38
N LEU A 226 11.48 -7.14 -17.18
CA LEU A 226 12.18 -7.13 -18.46
C LEU A 226 13.68 -7.38 -18.26
N THR A 227 14.33 -6.71 -17.31
CA THR A 227 15.75 -6.93 -16.98
C THR A 227 16.02 -8.37 -16.59
N GLY A 228 15.17 -8.95 -15.74
CA GLY A 228 15.29 -10.36 -15.37
C GLY A 228 15.14 -11.30 -16.57
N LEU A 229 14.20 -11.02 -17.47
CA LEU A 229 14.00 -11.82 -18.69
C LEU A 229 15.17 -11.67 -19.65
N LEU A 230 15.76 -10.47 -19.79
CA LEU A 230 16.97 -10.22 -20.56
C LEU A 230 18.17 -11.01 -20.02
N LEU A 231 18.32 -11.09 -18.70
CA LEU A 231 19.37 -11.92 -18.07
C LEU A 231 19.13 -13.41 -18.34
N LEU A 232 17.88 -13.86 -18.22
CA LEU A 232 17.51 -15.24 -18.51
C LEU A 232 17.74 -15.59 -19.99
N THR A 233 17.47 -14.67 -20.94
CA THR A 233 17.76 -14.89 -22.37
C THR A 233 19.22 -14.86 -22.68
N ALA A 234 19.99 -14.01 -22.01
CA ALA A 234 21.44 -13.90 -22.23
C ALA A 234 22.18 -15.20 -21.92
N VAL A 235 21.72 -15.96 -20.91
CA VAL A 235 22.35 -17.22 -20.44
C VAL A 235 21.80 -18.46 -21.16
N GLY A 236 20.66 -18.36 -21.83
CA GLY A 236 20.02 -19.49 -22.54
C GLY A 236 20.43 -19.60 -24.03
N PRO A 237 20.08 -20.72 -24.69
CA PRO A 237 20.23 -20.87 -26.14
C PRO A 237 19.43 -19.79 -26.86
N ARG A 238 20.07 -19.15 -27.87
CA ARG A 238 19.49 -18.03 -28.63
C ARG A 238 19.05 -18.54 -30.00
N PRO A 239 17.76 -18.41 -30.35
CA PRO A 239 17.24 -18.87 -31.65
C PRO A 239 17.57 -17.91 -32.81
N GLY A 240 18.43 -16.90 -32.61
CA GLY A 240 18.93 -16.01 -33.66
C GLY A 240 18.23 -14.65 -33.77
N GLY A 241 17.11 -14.43 -33.05
CA GLY A 241 16.46 -13.12 -32.93
C GLY A 241 17.24 -12.11 -32.07
N GLY A 242 16.83 -10.84 -32.12
CA GLY A 242 17.38 -9.80 -31.25
C GLY A 242 17.09 -10.08 -29.77
N LEU A 243 18.07 -9.85 -28.88
CA LEU A 243 17.99 -10.21 -27.46
C LEU A 243 16.76 -9.62 -26.73
N LEU A 244 16.37 -8.38 -27.09
CA LEU A 244 15.18 -7.74 -26.55
C LEU A 244 13.89 -8.42 -27.02
N TYR A 245 13.80 -8.77 -28.31
CA TYR A 245 12.64 -9.44 -28.88
C TYR A 245 12.41 -10.79 -28.20
N GLU A 246 13.47 -11.58 -28.05
CA GLU A 246 13.42 -12.88 -27.36
C GLU A 246 13.03 -12.75 -25.89
N ALA A 247 13.54 -11.73 -25.19
CA ALA A 247 13.21 -11.52 -23.78
C ALA A 247 11.74 -11.17 -23.57
N VAL A 248 11.16 -10.32 -24.43
CA VAL A 248 9.75 -9.97 -24.36
C VAL A 248 8.86 -11.19 -24.62
N HIS A 249 9.22 -12.03 -25.59
CA HIS A 249 8.43 -13.20 -25.99
C HIS A 249 8.63 -14.43 -25.09
N ARG A 250 9.60 -14.41 -24.17
CA ARG A 250 9.76 -15.46 -23.15
C ARG A 250 8.60 -15.51 -22.16
N ALA A 251 7.93 -14.39 -21.93
CA ALA A 251 6.76 -14.32 -21.07
C ALA A 251 5.49 -14.18 -21.91
N THR A 252 4.45 -14.91 -21.53
CA THR A 252 3.15 -14.81 -22.20
C THR A 252 2.43 -13.52 -21.80
N GLY A 253 1.51 -13.05 -22.64
CA GLY A 253 0.67 -11.88 -22.31
C GLY A 253 -0.02 -11.98 -20.94
N PRO A 254 -0.63 -13.14 -20.58
CA PRO A 254 -1.20 -13.35 -19.25
C PRO A 254 -0.17 -13.30 -18.10
N GLN A 255 1.09 -13.69 -18.32
CA GLN A 255 2.14 -13.56 -17.30
C GLN A 255 2.50 -12.09 -17.05
N TRP A 256 2.64 -11.28 -18.10
CA TRP A 256 2.82 -9.84 -17.97
C TRP A 256 1.64 -9.18 -17.26
N ALA A 257 0.41 -9.56 -17.64
CA ALA A 257 -0.80 -9.05 -17.02
C ALA A 257 -0.90 -9.45 -15.54
N GLY A 258 -0.59 -10.71 -15.20
CA GLY A 258 -0.55 -11.20 -13.82
C GLY A 258 0.50 -10.48 -12.96
N GLN A 259 1.67 -10.17 -13.54
CA GLN A 259 2.69 -9.34 -12.88
C GLN A 259 2.16 -7.92 -12.60
N ALA A 260 1.57 -7.28 -13.61
CA ALA A 260 1.04 -5.92 -13.50
C ALA A 260 -0.10 -5.84 -12.47
N ALA A 261 -1.01 -6.82 -12.46
CA ALA A 261 -2.11 -6.89 -11.51
C ALA A 261 -1.60 -7.07 -10.07
N LEU A 262 -0.59 -7.92 -9.86
CA LEU A 262 0.04 -8.09 -8.55
C LEU A 262 0.70 -6.78 -8.09
N ALA A 263 1.51 -6.15 -8.94
CA ALA A 263 2.15 -4.86 -8.64
C ALA A 263 1.11 -3.78 -8.30
N LEU A 264 0.03 -3.69 -9.08
CA LEU A 264 -1.06 -2.75 -8.85
C LEU A 264 -1.79 -3.01 -7.52
N LEU A 265 -1.85 -4.24 -7.04
CA LEU A 265 -2.43 -4.60 -5.75
C LEU A 265 -1.52 -4.22 -4.56
N LEU A 266 -0.21 -4.39 -4.69
CA LEU A 266 0.74 -4.14 -3.59
C LEU A 266 0.76 -2.68 -3.14
N LEU A 267 0.68 -1.74 -4.09
CA LEU A 267 0.70 -0.32 -3.79
C LEU A 267 -0.46 0.14 -2.87
N PRO A 268 -1.75 -0.03 -3.23
CA PRO A 268 -2.86 0.38 -2.37
C PRO A 268 -2.88 -0.40 -1.05
N ALA A 269 -2.51 -1.68 -1.03
CA ALA A 269 -2.40 -2.43 0.22
C ALA A 269 -1.36 -1.82 1.16
N THR A 270 -0.19 -1.43 0.64
CA THR A 270 0.86 -0.78 1.44
C THR A 270 0.44 0.61 1.91
N VAL A 271 -0.18 1.40 1.04
CA VAL A 271 -0.73 2.72 1.39
C VAL A 271 -1.73 2.58 2.55
N LEU A 272 -2.69 1.67 2.45
CA LEU A 272 -3.69 1.44 3.49
C LEU A 272 -3.06 0.98 4.80
N LEU A 273 -2.08 0.07 4.75
CA LEU A 273 -1.33 -0.37 5.92
C LEU A 273 -0.62 0.81 6.61
N ARG A 274 0.05 1.68 5.84
CA ARG A 274 0.77 2.85 6.35
C ARG A 274 -0.17 3.93 6.89
N CYS A 275 -1.36 4.08 6.33
CA CYS A 275 -2.41 4.97 6.83
C CYS A 275 -3.21 4.39 8.02
N GLY A 276 -2.81 3.24 8.58
CA GLY A 276 -3.47 2.61 9.74
C GLY A 276 -4.73 1.81 9.41
N ARG A 277 -5.05 1.62 8.12
CA ARG A 277 -6.16 0.78 7.63
C ARG A 277 -5.65 -0.63 7.31
N ALA A 278 -5.10 -1.28 8.33
CA ALA A 278 -4.39 -2.54 8.15
C ALA A 278 -5.32 -3.73 7.82
N THR A 279 -6.51 -3.78 8.39
CA THR A 279 -7.49 -4.86 8.17
C THR A 279 -7.86 -5.03 6.68
N PRO A 280 -8.31 -4.00 5.94
CA PRO A 280 -8.64 -4.14 4.52
C PRO A 280 -7.42 -4.45 3.66
N ALA A 281 -6.23 -3.93 4.01
CA ALA A 281 -4.99 -4.24 3.30
C ALA A 281 -4.65 -5.74 3.41
N VAL A 282 -4.66 -6.27 4.63
CA VAL A 282 -4.36 -7.69 4.91
C VAL A 282 -5.42 -8.59 4.29
N ALA A 283 -6.70 -8.25 4.48
CA ALA A 283 -7.81 -9.02 3.91
C ALA A 283 -7.74 -9.08 2.38
N GLY A 284 -7.47 -7.98 1.70
CA GLY A 284 -7.35 -7.95 0.25
C GLY A 284 -6.20 -8.79 -0.30
N LEU A 285 -5.02 -8.74 0.35
CA LEU A 285 -3.86 -9.56 -0.06
C LEU A 285 -4.09 -11.05 0.18
N LEU A 286 -4.61 -11.43 1.36
CA LEU A 286 -4.91 -12.82 1.69
C LEU A 286 -6.03 -13.36 0.80
N ALA A 287 -7.09 -12.58 0.55
CA ALA A 287 -8.17 -12.95 -0.35
C ALA A 287 -7.67 -13.16 -1.78
N ALA A 288 -6.84 -12.25 -2.30
CA ALA A 288 -6.26 -12.40 -3.64
C ALA A 288 -5.35 -13.64 -3.73
N GLY A 289 -4.46 -13.87 -2.77
CA GLY A 289 -3.58 -15.03 -2.78
C GLY A 289 -4.34 -16.35 -2.64
N THR A 290 -5.32 -16.42 -1.75
CA THR A 290 -6.16 -17.62 -1.57
C THR A 290 -7.05 -17.87 -2.78
N ALA A 291 -7.67 -16.85 -3.36
CA ALA A 291 -8.44 -16.96 -4.59
C ALA A 291 -7.56 -17.42 -5.76
N GLY A 292 -6.33 -16.89 -5.90
CA GLY A 292 -5.38 -17.32 -6.92
C GLY A 292 -5.03 -18.80 -6.79
N LEU A 293 -4.77 -19.28 -5.57
CA LEU A 293 -4.55 -20.70 -5.30
C LEU A 293 -5.77 -21.56 -5.62
N LEU A 294 -6.97 -21.15 -5.19
CA LEU A 294 -8.21 -21.89 -5.43
C LEU A 294 -8.54 -21.97 -6.92
N LEU A 295 -8.39 -20.86 -7.66
CA LEU A 295 -8.60 -20.84 -9.10
C LEU A 295 -7.62 -21.75 -9.84
N THR A 296 -6.36 -21.80 -9.40
CA THR A 296 -5.35 -22.67 -9.99
C THR A 296 -5.58 -24.14 -9.64
N ALA A 297 -5.81 -24.46 -8.37
CA ALA A 297 -5.87 -25.83 -7.87
C ALA A 297 -7.25 -26.49 -8.07
N ALA A 298 -8.33 -25.77 -7.77
CA ALA A 298 -9.69 -26.31 -7.83
C ALA A 298 -10.35 -26.05 -9.18
N ALA A 299 -10.27 -24.82 -9.70
CA ALA A 299 -10.91 -24.45 -10.97
C ALA A 299 -10.04 -24.76 -12.20
N ARG A 300 -8.81 -25.24 -12.00
CA ARG A 300 -7.84 -25.61 -13.05
C ARG A 300 -7.56 -24.48 -14.06
N TYR A 301 -7.69 -23.23 -13.62
CA TYR A 301 -7.23 -22.09 -14.42
C TYR A 301 -5.71 -22.16 -14.57
N ARG A 302 -5.19 -21.61 -15.68
CA ARG A 302 -3.75 -21.36 -15.78
C ARG A 302 -3.33 -20.41 -14.66
N PRO A 303 -2.19 -20.65 -14.01
CA PRO A 303 -1.79 -19.91 -12.81
C PRO A 303 -1.67 -18.41 -13.08
N GLU A 304 -1.15 -18.02 -14.25
CA GLU A 304 -1.04 -16.62 -14.65
C GLU A 304 -2.41 -15.94 -14.86
N THR A 305 -3.42 -16.67 -15.35
CA THR A 305 -4.79 -16.17 -15.47
C THR A 305 -5.48 -16.07 -14.10
N ALA A 306 -5.29 -17.08 -13.25
CA ALA A 306 -5.80 -17.07 -11.88
C ALA A 306 -5.24 -15.88 -11.08
N GLN A 307 -3.94 -15.63 -11.20
CA GLN A 307 -3.27 -14.49 -10.58
C GLN A 307 -3.78 -13.15 -11.12
N LEU A 308 -3.95 -13.01 -12.44
CA LEU A 308 -4.52 -11.81 -13.04
C LEU A 308 -5.92 -11.51 -12.48
N LEU A 309 -6.81 -12.50 -12.45
CA LEU A 309 -8.19 -12.32 -11.97
C LEU A 309 -8.24 -12.00 -10.48
N ALA A 310 -7.47 -12.73 -9.66
CA ALA A 310 -7.48 -12.55 -8.22
C ALA A 310 -6.82 -11.23 -7.80
N CYS A 311 -5.64 -10.91 -8.34
CA CYS A 311 -4.96 -9.65 -8.04
C CYS A 311 -5.70 -8.44 -8.64
N GLY A 312 -6.20 -8.57 -9.87
CA GLY A 312 -6.89 -7.50 -10.57
C GLY A 312 -8.20 -7.11 -9.88
N SER A 313 -8.99 -8.10 -9.44
CA SER A 313 -10.23 -7.84 -8.68
C SER A 313 -9.95 -7.20 -7.32
N ALA A 314 -8.98 -7.70 -6.57
CA ALA A 314 -8.59 -7.09 -5.30
C ALA A 314 -8.03 -5.67 -5.48
N ALA A 315 -7.23 -5.44 -6.53
CA ALA A 315 -6.71 -4.11 -6.86
C ALA A 315 -7.85 -3.14 -7.23
N ALA A 316 -8.83 -3.59 -8.02
CA ALA A 316 -10.00 -2.78 -8.39
C ALA A 316 -10.83 -2.33 -7.18
N LEU A 317 -10.84 -3.12 -6.10
CA LEU A 317 -11.52 -2.76 -4.86
C LEU A 317 -10.65 -1.88 -3.94
N LEU A 318 -9.37 -2.22 -3.77
CA LEU A 318 -8.49 -1.50 -2.84
C LEU A 318 -8.03 -0.15 -3.37
N LEU A 319 -7.88 0.02 -4.68
CA LEU A 319 -7.40 1.27 -5.28
C LEU A 319 -8.33 2.47 -5.05
N PRO A 320 -9.67 2.40 -5.29
CA PRO A 320 -10.56 3.50 -4.94
C PRO A 320 -10.60 3.75 -3.43
N TYR A 321 -10.51 2.70 -2.61
CA TYR A 321 -10.47 2.86 -1.16
C TYR A 321 -9.19 3.57 -0.68
N ALA A 322 -8.03 3.17 -1.21
CA ALA A 322 -6.75 3.84 -0.94
C ALA A 322 -6.76 5.29 -1.41
N TRP A 323 -7.40 5.58 -2.55
CA TRP A 323 -7.57 6.95 -3.05
C TRP A 323 -8.36 7.82 -2.07
N LEU A 324 -9.48 7.31 -1.56
CA LEU A 324 -10.30 8.02 -0.57
C LEU A 324 -9.54 8.28 0.73
N VAL A 325 -8.76 7.28 1.20
CA VAL A 325 -7.95 7.41 2.42
C VAL A 325 -6.81 8.41 2.23
N LEU A 326 -6.12 8.41 1.09
CA LEU A 326 -5.03 9.36 0.79
C LEU A 326 -5.50 10.81 0.71
N GLY A 327 -6.75 11.03 0.30
CA GLY A 327 -7.37 12.35 0.27
C GLY A 327 -7.69 12.92 1.65
N ARG A 328 -7.57 12.14 2.73
CA ARG A 328 -7.79 12.61 4.10
C ARG A 328 -6.49 13.19 4.69
N PRO A 329 -6.49 14.44 5.16
CA PRO A 329 -5.36 15.09 5.83
C PRO A 329 -4.82 14.28 7.01
N GLY A 330 -5.72 13.67 7.79
CA GLY A 330 -5.37 12.84 8.94
C GLY A 330 -4.54 11.60 8.60
N ALA A 331 -4.52 11.16 7.33
CA ALA A 331 -3.73 10.02 6.88
C ALA A 331 -2.21 10.28 6.85
N HIS A 332 -1.78 11.56 6.82
CA HIS A 332 -0.38 11.93 6.63
C HIS A 332 0.34 12.35 7.92
N ARG A 333 -0.38 12.62 9.01
CA ARG A 333 0.18 13.22 10.24
C ARG A 333 0.68 12.25 11.32
N ARG A 334 0.71 10.95 11.02
CA ARG A 334 1.28 9.90 11.90
C ARG A 334 2.67 9.50 11.45
#